data_AF-A0A0N7KIQ0-F1
#
_entry.id   AF-A0A0N7KIQ0-F1
#
_cell.length_a   1.000
_cell.length_b   1.000
_cell.length_c   1.000
_cell.angle_alpha   90.00
_cell.angle_beta   90.00
_cell.angle_gamma   90.00
#
_symmetry.space_group_name_H-M   'P 1'
#
loop_
_entity.id
_entity.type
_entity.pdbx_description
1 polymer ?
#
loop_
_entity_poly.entity_id
_entity_poly.type
_entity_poly.pdbx_seq_one_letter_code
_entity_poly.pdbx_strand_id
1 'polypeptide(L)'
;SFNFQVELIQLASQLNGDHVLNTYPDIGRTMTVDEANRYAEYAVARFLEASRISLRARANESALVTMRPALTSRASPSSDLSSEL
;
A
#
# COMPACT_ATOMS: atom_id res chain seq x y z
N SER A 1 9.66 -19.59 -11.78
CA SER A 1 9.72 -18.68 -10.61
C SER A 1 8.99 -17.36 -10.84
N PHE A 2 8.73 -16.90 -12.07
CA PHE A 2 8.06 -15.63 -12.38
C PHE A 2 6.67 -15.44 -11.70
N ASN A 3 5.93 -16.53 -11.45
CA ASN A 3 4.57 -16.44 -10.89
C ASN A 3 4.53 -15.95 -9.44
N PHE A 4 5.54 -16.30 -8.64
CA PHE A 4 5.49 -16.03 -7.19
C PHE A 4 5.56 -14.53 -6.86
N GLN A 5 6.40 -13.77 -7.57
CA GLN A 5 6.50 -12.32 -7.36
C GLN A 5 5.17 -11.63 -7.72
N VAL A 6 4.53 -12.02 -8.82
CA VAL A 6 3.24 -11.44 -9.24
C VAL A 6 2.15 -11.75 -8.23
N GLU A 7 2.06 -13.00 -7.75
CA GLU A 7 1.11 -13.39 -6.70
C GLU A 7 1.33 -12.60 -5.40
N LEU A 8 2.58 -12.43 -4.97
CA LEU A 8 2.92 -11.63 -3.79
C LEU A 8 2.50 -10.16 -3.94
N ILE A 9 2.68 -9.57 -5.13
CA ILE A 9 2.27 -8.19 -5.36
C ILE A 9 0.75 -8.05 -5.41
N GLN A 10 0.05 -9.02 -5.98
CA GLN A 10 -1.42 -9.02 -5.92
C GLN A 10 -1.91 -9.09 -4.48
N LEU A 11 -1.31 -9.93 -3.63
CA LEU A 11 -1.61 -9.99 -2.20
C LEU A 11 -1.30 -8.66 -1.49
N ALA A 12 -0.13 -8.07 -1.75
CA ALA A 12 0.25 -6.77 -1.20
C ALA A 12 -0.71 -5.65 -1.65
N SER A 13 -1.21 -5.72 -2.90
CA SER A 13 -2.18 -4.77 -3.45
C SER A 13 -3.53 -4.86 -2.73
N GLN A 14 -3.95 -6.06 -2.33
CA GLN A 14 -5.14 -6.25 -1.50
C GLN A 14 -4.95 -5.58 -0.13
N LEU A 15 -3.83 -5.82 0.55
CA LEU A 15 -3.51 -5.23 1.86
C LEU A 15 -3.38 -3.69 1.81
N ASN A 16 -2.81 -3.15 0.73
CA ASN A 16 -2.71 -1.71 0.50
C ASN A 16 -4.05 -1.05 0.14
N GLY A 17 -5.09 -1.82 -0.17
CA GLY A 17 -6.36 -1.32 -0.70
C GLY A 17 -6.29 -0.90 -2.17
N ASP A 18 -5.22 -1.23 -2.88
CA ASP A 18 -5.00 -0.84 -4.28
C ASP A 18 -5.74 -1.76 -5.28
N HIS A 19 -6.41 -2.81 -4.79
CA HIS A 19 -7.25 -3.69 -5.60
C HIS A 19 -8.45 -3.00 -6.27
N VAL A 20 -8.80 -1.79 -5.83
CA VAL A 20 -9.87 -0.96 -6.43
C VAL A 20 -9.37 -0.08 -7.58
N LEU A 21 -8.04 -0.02 -7.80
CA LEU A 21 -7.47 0.79 -8.86
C LEU A 21 -7.69 0.13 -10.22
N ASN A 22 -7.95 0.93 -11.25
CA ASN A 22 -8.11 0.44 -12.63
C ASN A 22 -6.86 -0.27 -13.18
N THR A 23 -5.70 -0.09 -12.54
CA THR A 23 -4.44 -0.78 -12.87
C THR A 23 -4.34 -2.17 -12.27
N TYR A 24 -5.25 -2.58 -11.40
CA TYR A 24 -5.30 -3.94 -10.88
C TYR A 24 -5.84 -4.93 -11.94
N PRO A 25 -5.28 -6.15 -12.10
CA PRO A 25 -4.26 -6.80 -11.28
C PRO A 25 -2.82 -6.61 -11.79
N ASP A 26 -2.58 -5.60 -12.63
CA ASP A 26 -1.30 -5.36 -13.31
C ASP A 26 -0.31 -4.52 -12.49
N ILE A 27 -0.63 -4.27 -11.22
CA ILE A 27 0.27 -3.62 -10.27
C ILE A 27 1.54 -4.48 -10.12
N GLY A 28 2.69 -3.82 -10.24
CA GLY A 28 4.01 -4.44 -10.06
C GLY A 28 4.60 -5.15 -11.29
N ARG A 29 3.91 -5.18 -12.43
CA ARG A 29 4.47 -5.77 -13.67
C ARG A 29 5.80 -5.14 -14.10
N THR A 30 6.01 -3.87 -13.77
CA THR A 30 7.22 -3.11 -14.12
C THR A 30 8.14 -2.89 -12.92
N MET A 31 7.85 -3.48 -11.76
CA MET A 31 8.69 -3.36 -10.57
C MET A 31 9.90 -4.27 -10.67
N THR A 32 11.06 -3.73 -10.33
CA THR A 32 12.22 -4.54 -9.95
C THR A 32 11.90 -5.39 -8.71
N VAL A 33 12.71 -6.41 -8.44
CA VAL A 33 12.55 -7.25 -7.24
C VAL A 33 12.63 -6.41 -5.96
N ASP A 34 13.49 -5.39 -5.92
CA ASP A 34 13.61 -4.48 -4.77
C ASP A 34 12.34 -3.63 -4.55
N GLU A 35 11.80 -3.05 -5.63
CA GLU A 35 10.55 -2.27 -5.56
C GLU A 35 9.36 -3.14 -5.15
N ALA A 36 9.30 -4.35 -5.69
CA ALA A 36 8.28 -5.33 -5.33
C ALA A 36 8.38 -5.72 -3.85
N ASN A 37 9.59 -5.98 -3.35
CA ASN A 37 9.82 -6.29 -1.94
C ASN A 37 9.39 -5.13 -1.03
N ARG A 38 9.81 -3.90 -1.34
CA ARG A 38 9.43 -2.70 -0.59
C ARG A 38 7.93 -2.44 -0.60
N TYR A 39 7.27 -2.68 -1.73
CA TYR A 39 5.81 -2.57 -1.84
C TYR A 39 5.09 -3.56 -0.92
N ALA A 40 5.58 -4.81 -0.86
CA ALA A 40 5.05 -5.84 0.03
C ALA A 40 5.33 -5.54 1.51
N GLU A 41 6.55 -5.13 1.87
CA GLU A 41 6.91 -4.73 3.24
C GLU A 41 6.03 -3.59 3.74
N TYR A 42 5.79 -2.58 2.91
CA TYR A 42 4.91 -1.47 3.24
C TYR A 42 3.47 -1.92 3.46
N ALA A 43 2.97 -2.84 2.62
CA ALA A 43 1.63 -3.40 2.76
C ALA A 43 1.46 -4.16 4.08
N VAL A 44 2.43 -5.00 4.45
CA VAL A 44 2.44 -5.74 5.71
C VAL A 44 2.54 -4.78 6.90
N ALA A 45 3.42 -3.78 6.86
CA ALA A 45 3.57 -2.81 7.93
C ALA A 45 2.27 -2.03 8.18
N ARG A 46 1.60 -1.56 7.12
CA ARG A 46 0.31 -0.87 7.23
C ARG A 46 -0.80 -1.77 7.75
N PHE A 47 -0.84 -3.02 7.32
CA PHE A 47 -1.81 -4.00 7.81
C PHE A 47 -1.63 -4.28 9.32
N LEU A 48 -0.38 -4.46 9.78
CA LEU A 48 -0.07 -4.67 11.19
C LEU A 48 -0.39 -3.44 12.04
N GLU A 49 -0.10 -2.23 11.54
CA GLU A 49 -0.42 -0.99 12.24
C GLU A 49 -1.94 -0.80 12.36
N ALA A 50 -2.69 -1.03 11.28
CA ALA A 50 -4.16 -1.02 11.29
C ALA A 50 -4.73 -2.06 12.26
N SER A 51 -4.16 -3.27 12.28
CA SER A 51 -4.54 -4.34 13.21
C SER A 51 -4.26 -3.95 14.65
N ARG A 52 -3.11 -3.33 14.94
CA ARG A 52 -2.75 -2.84 16.28
C ARG A 52 -3.66 -1.72 16.75
N ILE A 53 -4.00 -0.78 15.87
CA ILE A 53 -4.97 0.29 16.14
C ILE A 53 -6.34 -0.32 16.42
N SER A 54 -6.79 -1.28 15.59
CA SER A 54 -8.06 -1.99 15.79
C SER A 54 -8.07 -2.75 17.12
N LEU A 55 -7.01 -3.46 17.50
CA LEU A 55 -6.93 -4.16 18.79
C LEU A 55 -6.99 -3.18 19.98
N ARG A 56 -6.27 -2.05 19.92
CA ARG A 56 -6.36 -1.00 20.96
C ARG A 56 -7.75 -0.37 20.99
N ALA A 57 -8.37 -0.19 19.83
CA ALA A 57 -9.73 0.30 19.69
C ALA A 57 -10.79 -0.76 20.00
N ARG A 58 -10.48 -2.06 20.05
CA ARG A 58 -11.38 -3.14 20.51
C ARG A 58 -11.45 -3.25 22.03
N ALA A 59 -10.61 -2.50 22.75
CA ALA A 59 -10.95 -2.04 24.10
C ALA A 59 -12.11 -1.00 24.09
N ASN A 60 -12.62 -0.65 22.91
CA ASN A 60 -13.77 0.21 22.58
C ASN A 60 -14.56 -0.42 21.40
N GLU A 61 -14.90 -1.72 21.54
CA GLU A 61 -15.78 -2.67 20.81
C GLU A 61 -16.31 -2.45 19.36
N SER A 62 -16.14 -1.33 18.65
CA SER A 62 -16.85 -1.04 17.38
C SER A 62 -16.04 -0.37 16.25
N ALA A 63 -14.70 -0.33 16.33
CA ALA A 63 -13.91 0.35 15.31
C ALA A 63 -13.76 -0.47 14.00
N LEU A 64 -14.48 -0.07 12.95
CA LEU A 64 -14.19 -0.48 11.57
C LEU A 64 -13.02 0.34 11.01
N VAL A 65 -11.93 -0.32 10.62
CA VAL A 65 -10.80 0.35 9.96
C VAL A 65 -10.97 0.21 8.45
N THR A 66 -11.35 1.30 7.78
CA THR A 66 -11.34 1.35 6.31
C THR A 66 -9.94 1.76 5.84
N MET A 67 -9.23 0.84 5.19
CA MET A 67 -7.92 1.13 4.60
C MET A 67 -8.08 2.00 3.36
N ARG A 68 -7.44 3.17 3.34
CA ARG A 68 -7.35 4.01 2.13
C ARG A 68 -6.25 3.46 1.20
N PRO A 69 -6.50 3.39 -0.13
CA PRO A 69 -5.50 2.93 -1.09
C PRO A 69 -4.17 3.65 -0.92
N ALA A 70 -3.06 2.92 -0.92
CA ALA A 70 -1.73 3.47 -0.70
C ALA A 70 -1.31 4.40 -1.83
N LEU A 71 -1.56 3.99 -3.07
CA LEU A 71 -1.05 4.70 -4.25
C LEU A 71 -1.76 6.04 -4.52
N THR A 72 -2.99 6.24 -4.05
CA THR A 72 -3.71 7.52 -4.21
C THR A 72 -3.49 8.47 -3.03
N SER A 73 -2.98 7.98 -1.90
CA SER A 73 -2.72 8.79 -0.71
C SER A 73 -1.39 9.55 -0.74
N ARG A 74 -0.46 9.15 -1.62
CA ARG A 74 0.81 9.85 -1.78
C ARG A 74 0.64 11.01 -2.77
N ALA A 75 0.14 12.13 -2.26
CA ALA A 75 0.40 13.41 -2.92
C ALA A 75 1.92 13.54 -3.05
N SER A 76 2.40 13.66 -4.29
CA SER A 76 3.80 14.00 -4.55
C SER A 76 4.16 15.21 -3.71
N PRO A 77 5.32 15.24 -3.01
CA PRO A 77 5.82 16.50 -2.51
C PRO A 77 5.93 17.43 -3.71
N SER A 78 5.09 18.45 -3.75
CA SER A 78 5.22 19.56 -4.69
C SER A 78 6.61 20.13 -4.47
N SER A 79 7.53 19.80 -5.37
CA SER A 79 8.78 20.54 -5.53
C SER A 79 8.42 21.90 -6.12
N ASP A 80 7.91 22.79 -5.27
CA ASP A 80 8.03 24.23 -5.48
C ASP A 80 9.52 24.58 -5.35
N LEU A 81 10.25 24.32 -6.43
CA LEU A 81 11.51 25.01 -6.71
C LEU A 81 11.17 26.23 -7.56
N SER A 82 10.53 27.20 -6.92
CA SER A 82 10.58 28.59 -7.34
C SER A 82 12.00 29.10 -7.08
N SER A 83 12.86 28.98 -8.08
CA SER A 83 14.04 29.84 -8.22
C SER A 83 13.80 30.78 -9.41
N GLU A 84 13.08 31.87 -9.13
CA GLU A 84 13.22 33.12 -9.88
C GLU A 84 14.38 33.91 -9.26
N LEU A 85 15.54 33.85 -9.90
CA LEU A 85 16.59 34.87 -10.05
C LEU A 85 17.41 34.49 -11.31
#